data_AF-A0A7C1BRI8-F1
#
_entry.id   AF-A0A7C1BRI8-F1
#
_cell.length_a   1.000
_cell.length_b   1.000
_cell.length_c   1.000
_cell.angle_alpha   90.00
_cell.angle_beta   90.00
_cell.angle_gamma   90.00
#
_symmetry.space_group_name_H-M   'P 1'
#
loop_
_entity.id
_entity.type
_entity.pdbx_description
1 polymer ?
#
loop_
_entity_poly.entity_id
_entity_poly.type
_entity_poly.pdbx_seq_one_letter_code
_entity_poly.pdbx_strand_id
1 'polypeptide(L)'
;LKVSGELNVEKLGLYTAIVFLEMDGSESMSKLLERFKDCPRVVHIFTTIGGYNLIAIIVAEDQSTLESISMERCSLRSAEGVRRSEFYPIGKIYYEPFLPVRQELTRRNLPLPPCGVDCRPCDSFRSNRCVGCPSIVHYRGKL
;
A
#
# COMPACT_ATOMS: atom_id res chain seq x y z
N LEU A 1 -22.87 10.00 12.41
CA LEU A 1 -22.77 9.70 10.97
C LEU A 1 -21.49 10.36 10.45
N LYS A 2 -20.59 9.62 9.80
CA LYS A 2 -19.42 10.17 9.09
C LYS A 2 -19.66 9.97 7.59
N VAL A 3 -19.53 11.02 6.80
CA VAL A 3 -19.59 10.97 5.34
C VAL A 3 -18.17 11.17 4.81
N SER A 4 -17.74 10.33 3.87
CA SER A 4 -16.44 10.45 3.18
C SER A 4 -16.63 10.24 1.69
N GLY A 5 -15.84 10.95 0.88
CA GLY A 5 -15.82 10.77 -0.56
C GLY A 5 -14.90 9.60 -0.95
N GLU A 6 -15.24 8.94 -2.05
CA GLU A 6 -14.42 7.92 -2.69
C GLU A 6 -13.99 8.40 -4.08
N LEU A 7 -12.86 7.91 -4.55
CA LEU A 7 -12.29 8.29 -5.84
C LEU A 7 -12.33 7.13 -6.81
N ASN A 8 -12.69 7.44 -8.05
CA ASN A 8 -12.67 6.47 -9.13
C ASN A 8 -11.21 6.14 -9.51
N VAL A 9 -10.72 4.96 -9.14
CA VAL A 9 -9.32 4.58 -9.32
C VAL A 9 -8.95 4.34 -10.78
N GLU A 10 -9.89 3.86 -11.59
CA GLU A 10 -9.69 3.66 -13.04
C GLU A 10 -9.54 5.00 -13.76
N LYS A 11 -10.39 5.98 -13.46
CA LYS A 11 -10.30 7.34 -14.04
C LYS A 11 -9.06 8.10 -13.59
N LEU A 12 -8.56 7.82 -12.38
CA LEU A 12 -7.28 8.36 -11.90
C LEU A 12 -6.08 7.63 -12.51
N GLY A 13 -6.31 6.50 -13.20
CA GLY A 13 -5.26 5.62 -13.71
C GLY A 13 -4.36 5.14 -12.59
N LEU A 14 -4.95 4.73 -11.46
CA LEU A 14 -4.27 4.05 -10.37
C LEU A 14 -4.37 2.55 -10.58
N TYR A 15 -3.28 1.84 -10.26
CA TYR A 15 -3.22 0.40 -10.25
C TYR A 15 -3.55 -0.10 -8.85
N THR A 16 -4.41 -1.09 -8.75
CA THR A 16 -4.85 -1.67 -7.47
C THR A 16 -4.36 -3.10 -7.32
N ALA A 17 -4.13 -3.52 -6.09
CA ALA A 17 -3.88 -4.92 -5.77
C ALA A 17 -4.52 -5.33 -4.45
N ILE A 18 -4.85 -6.61 -4.35
CA ILE A 18 -5.26 -7.26 -3.11
C ILE A 18 -4.07 -8.06 -2.59
N VAL A 19 -3.74 -7.84 -1.31
CA VAL A 19 -2.65 -8.53 -0.63
C VAL A 19 -3.26 -9.42 0.45
N PHE A 20 -3.04 -10.72 0.33
CA PHE A 20 -3.41 -11.70 1.35
C PHE A 20 -2.18 -12.01 2.20
N LEU A 21 -2.33 -12.03 3.52
CA LEU A 21 -1.27 -12.27 4.48
C LEU A 21 -1.72 -13.31 5.51
N GLU A 22 -0.87 -14.29 5.75
CA GLU A 22 -0.98 -15.20 6.89
C GLU A 22 0.03 -14.75 7.95
N MET A 23 -0.46 -14.14 9.02
CA MET A 23 0.36 -13.70 10.16
C MET A 23 0.49 -14.82 11.19
N ASP A 24 1.69 -14.98 11.76
CA ASP A 24 2.02 -16.01 12.76
C ASP A 24 1.51 -15.73 14.17
N GLY A 25 1.14 -14.50 14.49
CA GLY A 25 0.72 -14.11 15.83
C GLY A 25 0.08 -12.72 15.91
N SER A 26 -0.54 -12.45 17.06
CA SER A 26 -1.20 -11.17 17.32
C SER A 26 -0.23 -10.01 17.49
N GLU A 27 0.97 -10.26 18.03
CA GLU A 27 1.99 -9.23 18.24
C GLU A 27 2.56 -8.72 16.91
N SER A 28 2.98 -9.63 16.01
CA SER A 28 3.48 -9.31 14.68
C SER A 28 2.40 -8.60 13.84
N MET A 29 1.15 -9.07 13.92
CA MET A 29 0.01 -8.40 13.29
C MET A 29 -0.18 -6.97 13.79
N SER A 30 -0.10 -6.74 15.11
CA SER A 30 -0.24 -5.40 15.70
C SER A 30 0.88 -4.46 15.24
N LYS A 31 2.13 -4.95 15.19
CA LYS A 31 3.27 -4.18 14.66
C LYS A 31 3.09 -3.81 13.19
N LEU A 32 2.58 -4.74 12.38
CA LEU A 32 2.27 -4.49 10.97
C LEU A 32 1.19 -3.42 10.83
N LEU A 33 0.08 -3.55 11.55
CA LEU A 33 -1.02 -2.59 11.49
C LEU A 33 -0.55 -1.18 11.89
N GLU A 34 0.24 -1.05 12.95
CA GLU A 34 0.77 0.26 13.36
C GLU A 34 1.74 0.84 12.31
N ARG A 35 2.65 0.02 11.77
CA ARG A 35 3.60 0.43 10.73
C ARG A 35 2.91 0.95 9.46
N PHE A 36 1.78 0.38 9.07
CA PHE A 36 1.06 0.74 7.85
C PHE A 36 -0.16 1.64 8.07
N LYS A 37 -0.46 1.99 9.32
CA LYS A 37 -1.61 2.81 9.71
C LYS A 37 -1.70 4.10 8.91
N ASP A 38 -0.58 4.78 8.69
CA ASP A 38 -0.51 6.03 7.93
C ASP A 38 0.07 5.86 6.52
N CYS A 39 0.10 4.64 5.97
CA CYS A 39 0.54 4.44 4.60
C CYS A 39 -0.51 4.96 3.60
N PRO A 40 -0.17 5.94 2.73
CA PRO A 40 -1.13 6.49 1.75
C PRO A 40 -1.55 5.47 0.68
N ARG A 41 -0.77 4.41 0.48
CA ARG A 41 -1.04 3.35 -0.50
C ARG A 41 -1.91 2.21 0.04
N VAL A 42 -2.08 2.09 1.35
CA VAL A 42 -2.94 1.07 1.97
C VAL A 42 -4.30 1.68 2.20
N VAL A 43 -5.25 1.38 1.31
CA VAL A 43 -6.61 1.92 1.31
C VAL A 43 -7.46 1.23 2.36
N HIS A 44 -7.44 -0.10 2.33
CA HIS A 44 -8.10 -0.95 3.32
C HIS A 44 -7.12 -1.96 3.87
N ILE A 45 -7.30 -2.28 5.15
CA ILE A 45 -6.66 -3.41 5.80
C ILE A 45 -7.64 -3.96 6.85
N PHE A 46 -7.86 -5.26 6.84
CA PHE A 46 -8.84 -5.90 7.72
C PHE A 46 -8.47 -7.35 7.99
N THR A 47 -8.87 -7.84 9.16
CA THR A 47 -8.71 -9.24 9.54
C THR A 47 -9.77 -10.10 8.86
N THR A 48 -9.45 -11.37 8.63
CA THR A 48 -10.44 -12.35 8.15
C THR A 48 -10.40 -13.61 8.98
N ILE A 49 -11.50 -14.37 8.91
CA ILE A 49 -11.59 -15.71 9.50
C ILE A 49 -11.26 -16.71 8.38
N GLY A 50 -9.98 -17.08 8.28
CA GLY A 50 -9.48 -17.96 7.23
C GLY A 50 -7.97 -18.17 7.31
N GLY A 51 -7.40 -18.90 6.33
CA GLY A 51 -5.95 -19.15 6.27
C GLY A 51 -5.14 -17.86 6.13
N TYR A 52 -5.60 -16.92 5.32
CA TYR A 52 -5.06 -15.56 5.26
C TYR A 52 -5.77 -14.64 6.24
N ASN A 53 -5.30 -14.62 7.48
CA ASN A 53 -5.93 -13.90 8.59
C ASN A 53 -5.86 -12.36 8.49
N LEU A 54 -5.17 -11.80 7.49
CA LEU A 54 -5.11 -10.37 7.22
C LEU A 54 -5.13 -10.09 5.71
N ILE A 55 -5.96 -9.15 5.26
CA ILE A 55 -6.05 -8.73 3.85
C ILE A 55 -5.91 -7.21 3.77
N ALA A 56 -5.24 -6.73 2.73
CA ALA A 56 -5.16 -5.31 2.40
C ALA A 56 -5.50 -5.05 0.93
N ILE A 57 -6.14 -3.90 0.68
CA ILE A 57 -6.30 -3.33 -0.66
C ILE A 57 -5.34 -2.16 -0.77
N ILE A 58 -4.49 -2.19 -1.80
CA ILE A 58 -3.50 -1.15 -2.04
C ILE A 58 -3.69 -0.47 -3.39
N VAL A 59 -3.18 0.75 -3.51
CA VAL A 59 -3.12 1.54 -4.74
C VAL A 59 -1.69 1.95 -5.06
N ALA A 60 -1.38 2.09 -6.35
CA ALA A 60 -0.14 2.61 -6.89
C ALA A 60 -0.41 3.45 -8.14
N GLU A 61 0.53 4.31 -8.49
CA GLU A 61 0.42 5.30 -9.56
C GLU A 61 0.62 4.69 -10.95
N ASP A 62 1.40 3.60 -11.01
CA ASP A 62 1.77 2.89 -12.22
C ASP A 62 2.11 1.41 -11.87
N GLN A 63 2.18 0.57 -12.90
CA GLN A 63 2.46 -0.86 -12.74
C GLN A 63 3.84 -1.13 -12.12
N SER A 64 4.87 -0.39 -12.52
CA SER A 64 6.25 -0.56 -12.02
C SER A 64 6.34 -0.24 -10.53
N THR A 65 5.65 0.81 -10.09
CA THR A 65 5.50 1.18 -8.69
C THR A 65 4.73 0.10 -7.93
N LEU A 66 3.64 -0.45 -8.49
CA LEU A 66 2.88 -1.54 -7.88
C LEU A 66 3.75 -2.79 -7.66
N GLU A 67 4.51 -3.19 -8.68
CA GLU A 67 5.46 -4.30 -8.60
C GLU A 67 6.54 -4.03 -7.54
N SER A 68 7.11 -2.83 -7.55
CA SER A 68 8.15 -2.41 -6.59
C SER A 68 7.65 -2.47 -5.15
N ILE A 69 6.48 -1.89 -4.84
CA ILE A 69 5.94 -1.91 -3.47
C ILE A 69 5.48 -3.32 -3.05
N SER A 70 5.40 -4.29 -3.95
CA SER A 70 5.12 -5.69 -3.62
C SER A 70 6.37 -6.49 -3.24
N MET A 71 7.55 -6.06 -3.69
CA MET A 71 8.83 -6.79 -3.56
C MET A 71 9.85 -6.11 -2.64
N GLU A 72 9.81 -4.78 -2.54
CA GLU A 72 10.75 -3.98 -1.76
C GLU A 72 10.43 -3.99 -0.26
N ARG A 73 11.33 -3.44 0.58
CA ARG A 73 11.18 -3.40 2.05
C ARG A 73 9.95 -2.62 2.54
N CYS A 74 9.37 -1.76 1.70
CA CYS A 74 8.13 -1.05 2.02
C CYS A 74 6.88 -1.91 1.80
N SER A 75 7.03 -3.15 1.31
CA SER A 75 5.95 -4.11 1.09
C SER A 75 5.35 -4.58 2.40
N LEU A 76 4.02 -4.73 2.41
CA LEU A 76 3.30 -5.44 3.47
C LEU A 76 3.82 -6.87 3.66
N ARG A 77 4.29 -7.49 2.56
CA ARG A 77 4.78 -8.87 2.53
C ARG A 77 6.16 -9.05 3.17
N SER A 78 6.89 -7.96 3.39
CA SER A 78 8.20 -7.98 4.04
C SER A 78 8.11 -7.71 5.55
N ALA A 79 6.90 -7.62 6.11
CA ALA A 79 6.71 -7.43 7.54
C ALA A 79 7.08 -8.71 8.32
N GLU A 80 7.61 -8.50 9.52
CA GLU A 80 7.88 -9.59 10.45
C GLU A 80 6.59 -10.37 10.76
N GLY A 81 6.71 -11.70 10.88
CA GLY A 81 5.60 -12.60 11.20
C GLY A 81 4.68 -12.96 10.03
N VAL A 82 4.94 -12.46 8.81
CA VAL A 82 4.26 -12.95 7.59
C VAL A 82 4.80 -14.34 7.25
N ARG A 83 3.96 -15.37 7.41
CA ARG A 83 4.28 -16.77 7.07
C ARG A 83 4.10 -17.05 5.59
N ARG A 84 2.99 -16.55 5.03
CA ARG A 84 2.60 -16.69 3.63
C ARG A 84 1.96 -15.41 3.14
N SER A 85 2.12 -15.12 1.87
CA SER A 85 1.44 -14.01 1.23
C SER A 85 1.11 -14.30 -0.22
N GLU A 86 0.00 -13.74 -0.68
CA GLU A 86 -0.37 -13.69 -2.10
C GLU A 86 -0.62 -12.24 -2.50
N PHE A 87 -0.27 -11.91 -3.74
CA PHE A 87 -0.37 -10.57 -4.29
C PHE A 87 -1.11 -10.63 -5.62
N TYR A 88 -2.29 -10.01 -5.67
CA TYR A 88 -3.16 -10.03 -6.83
C TYR A 88 -3.35 -8.61 -7.37
N PRO A 89 -2.58 -8.19 -8.39
CA PRO A 89 -2.93 -7.02 -9.19
C PRO A 89 -4.34 -7.19 -9.75
N ILE A 90 -5.20 -6.19 -9.55
CA ILE A 90 -6.57 -6.21 -10.06
C ILE A 90 -6.53 -5.91 -11.55
N GLY A 91 -7.05 -6.83 -12.38
CA GLY A 91 -7.09 -6.66 -13.83
C GLY A 91 -8.19 -5.70 -14.30
N LYS A 92 -9.46 -6.09 -14.15
CA LYS A 92 -10.62 -5.28 -14.56
C LYS A 92 -11.63 -5.18 -13.43
N ILE A 93 -12.14 -3.97 -13.18
CA ILE A 93 -13.22 -3.73 -12.23
C ILE A 93 -14.53 -3.68 -13.01
N TYR A 94 -15.48 -4.55 -12.67
CA TYR A 94 -16.78 -4.59 -13.37
C TYR A 94 -17.82 -3.64 -12.78
N TYR A 95 -17.75 -3.42 -11.46
CA TYR A 95 -18.70 -2.60 -10.71
C TYR A 95 -17.96 -1.78 -9.66
N GLU A 96 -18.43 -0.57 -9.39
CA GLU A 96 -17.95 0.31 -8.31
C GLU A 96 -16.42 0.49 -8.24
N PRO A 97 -15.79 1.13 -9.25
CA PRO A 97 -14.34 1.40 -9.23
C PRO A 97 -13.95 2.54 -8.29
N PHE A 98 -14.72 2.76 -7.23
CA PHE A 98 -14.51 3.83 -6.25
C PHE A 98 -13.85 3.25 -5.01
N LEU A 99 -12.74 3.86 -4.58
CA LEU A 99 -12.04 3.50 -3.35
C LEU A 99 -11.78 4.75 -2.51
N PRO A 100 -11.75 4.65 -1.17
CA PRO A 100 -11.41 5.75 -0.29
C PRO A 100 -9.88 5.99 -0.27
N VAL A 101 -9.34 6.43 -1.42
CA VAL A 101 -7.93 6.78 -1.57
C VAL A 101 -7.57 7.86 -0.55
N ARG A 102 -6.51 7.59 0.22
CA ARG A 102 -6.14 8.36 1.42
C ARG A 102 -5.34 9.62 1.08
N GLN A 103 -5.96 10.51 0.30
CA GLN A 103 -5.33 11.74 -0.20
C GLN A 103 -4.79 12.63 0.92
N GLU A 104 -5.41 12.63 2.09
CA GLU A 104 -4.99 13.37 3.27
C GLU A 104 -3.59 12.97 3.79
N LEU A 105 -3.10 11.79 3.38
CA LEU A 105 -1.77 11.29 3.75
C LEU A 105 -0.71 11.53 2.67
N THR A 106 -1.12 12.04 1.51
CA THR A 106 -0.21 12.38 0.41
C THR A 106 0.38 13.78 0.59
N ARG A 107 1.52 14.06 -0.04
CA ARG A 107 2.15 15.39 -0.14
C ARG A 107 2.40 16.09 1.21
N ARG A 108 2.53 15.31 2.28
CA ARG A 108 2.85 15.80 3.64
C ARG A 108 4.29 16.33 3.77
N ASN A 109 5.12 16.17 2.73
CA ASN A 109 6.52 16.61 2.70
C ASN A 109 7.33 16.09 3.89
N LEU A 110 7.07 14.84 4.30
CA LEU A 110 7.82 14.21 5.38
C LEU A 110 9.25 13.90 4.92
N PRO A 111 10.24 13.93 5.83
CA PRO A 111 11.61 13.52 5.51
C PRO A 111 11.73 12.00 5.35
N LEU A 112 10.86 11.22 6.01
CA LEU A 112 10.85 9.76 5.98
C LEU A 112 9.41 9.24 5.79
N PRO A 113 9.20 8.12 5.07
CA PRO A 113 7.87 7.51 4.96
C PRO A 113 7.33 7.02 6.30
N PRO A 114 6.01 6.99 6.49
CA PRO A 114 5.38 6.53 7.74
C PRO A 114 5.70 5.05 8.07
N CYS A 115 5.98 4.23 7.06
CA CYS A 115 6.37 2.83 7.25
C CYS A 115 7.84 2.64 7.72
N GLY A 116 8.59 3.74 7.91
CA GLY A 116 9.97 3.75 8.40
C GLY A 116 11.04 3.37 7.37
N VAL A 117 10.67 3.08 6.12
CA VAL A 117 11.61 2.65 5.07
C VAL A 117 12.06 3.84 4.25
N ASP A 118 13.34 4.19 4.31
CA ASP A 118 13.90 5.24 3.47
C ASP A 118 13.89 4.83 1.98
N CYS A 119 13.21 5.61 1.14
CA CYS A 119 13.15 5.37 -0.30
C CYS A 119 14.47 5.71 -1.01
N ARG A 120 15.29 6.63 -0.49
CA ARG A 120 16.50 7.12 -1.19
C ARG A 120 17.51 6.01 -1.54
N PRO A 121 17.83 5.06 -0.63
CA PRO A 121 18.71 3.94 -0.96
C PRO A 121 18.01 2.78 -1.67
N CYS A 122 16.68 2.78 -1.81
CA CYS A 122 15.94 1.67 -2.43
C CYS A 122 16.26 1.56 -3.93
N ASP A 123 16.61 0.37 -4.40
CA ASP A 123 17.03 0.12 -5.78
C ASP A 123 15.93 0.46 -6.79
N SER A 124 14.67 0.09 -6.51
CA SER A 124 13.55 0.43 -7.39
C SER A 124 13.27 1.94 -7.46
N PHE A 125 13.51 2.68 -6.38
CA PHE A 125 13.40 4.14 -6.41
C PHE A 125 14.55 4.80 -7.19
N ARG A 126 15.78 4.31 -6.99
CA ARG A 126 16.99 4.82 -7.69
C ARG A 126 16.95 4.53 -9.19
N SER A 127 16.40 3.39 -9.58
CA SER A 127 16.24 2.98 -10.99
C SER A 127 14.97 3.52 -11.66
N ASN A 128 14.24 4.44 -11.02
CA ASN A 128 12.98 5.02 -11.52
C ASN A 128 11.86 4.00 -11.79
N ARG A 129 11.92 2.82 -11.15
CA ARG A 129 10.81 1.84 -11.17
C ARG A 129 9.73 2.14 -10.14
N CYS A 130 10.06 2.89 -9.09
CA CYS A 130 9.10 3.33 -8.09
C CYS A 130 9.15 4.84 -7.93
N VAL A 131 7.99 5.49 -7.87
CA VAL A 131 7.89 6.94 -7.68
C VAL A 131 8.11 7.41 -6.23
N GLY A 132 8.41 6.49 -5.29
CA GLY A 132 8.63 6.79 -3.87
C GLY A 132 7.33 6.88 -3.08
N CYS A 133 7.38 7.07 -1.76
CA CYS A 133 6.17 7.19 -0.94
C CYS A 133 5.46 8.54 -1.19
N PRO A 134 4.13 8.58 -1.39
CA PRO A 134 3.39 9.84 -1.58
C PRO A 134 3.53 10.84 -0.44
N SER A 135 3.89 10.40 0.76
CA SER A 135 3.98 11.27 1.94
C SER A 135 5.30 12.04 2.07
N ILE A 136 6.33 11.72 1.27
CA ILE A 136 7.69 12.29 1.44
C ILE A 136 8.06 13.35 0.41
N VAL A 137 9.06 14.17 0.76
CA VAL A 137 9.60 15.25 -0.12
C VAL A 137 10.18 14.76 -1.45
N HIS A 138 10.66 13.51 -1.52
CA HIS A 138 11.30 12.96 -2.72
C HIS A 138 10.33 12.20 -3.63
N TYR A 139 9.04 12.29 -3.35
CA TYR A 139 7.99 11.69 -4.16
C TYR A 139 8.00 12.25 -5.59
N ARG A 140 7.83 11.37 -6.59
CA ARG A 140 7.89 11.70 -8.03
C ARG A 140 6.60 11.41 -8.79
N GLY A 141 5.55 10.96 -8.09
CA GLY A 141 4.30 10.53 -8.71
C GLY A 141 3.21 11.60 -8.69
N LYS A 142 1.98 11.16 -8.98
CA LYS A 142 0.81 12.03 -9.16
C LYS A 142 -0.24 11.95 -8.04
N LEU A 143 -0.09 11.03 -7.08
CA LEU A 143 -0.98 10.92 -5.91
C LEU A 143 -0.94 12.18 -5.04
#